data_AF-A0A349NDM8-F1
#
_entry.id   AF-A0A349NDM8-F1
#
_cell.length_a   1.000
_cell.length_b   1.000
_cell.length_c   1.000
_cell.angle_alpha   90.00
_cell.angle_beta   90.00
_cell.angle_gamma   90.00
#
_symmetry.space_group_name_H-M   'P 1'
#
loop_
_entity.id
_entity.type
_entity.pdbx_description
1 polymer ?
#
loop_
_entity_poly.entity_id
_entity_poly.type
_entity_poly.pdbx_seq_one_letter_code
_entity_poly.pdbx_strand_id
1 'polypeptide(L)'
;ERTHLRRKLISDVSIQLGCPSIYVNAVGGNDELIFDGRSMIANTKGEIIAGLLGFAEELRVVDVRGSPNKIEPSFEQSQMQDIEDALVLGLKDYVHKCGFKKALIGLSGGIDSAVTAALAVKALGKENVTGIALPSAISSDHSKNDAKELAQNLGIEFHMVPIEGIIAASEATLEPLICHTEKDVTEENIQARSRGLLLMALSNKFGALL
;
A
#
# COMPACT_ATOMS: atom_id res chain seq x y z
N GLU A 1 -10.05 5.28 16.00
CA GLU A 1 -11.06 6.37 16.16
C GLU A 1 -12.38 6.15 15.40
N ARG A 2 -12.40 5.91 14.08
CA ARG A 2 -13.65 5.82 13.29
C ARG A 2 -14.59 4.66 13.65
N THR A 3 -14.06 3.46 13.92
CA THR A 3 -14.88 2.30 14.35
C THR A 3 -15.58 2.55 15.67
N HIS A 4 -14.92 3.24 16.60
CA HIS A 4 -15.51 3.61 17.88
C HIS A 4 -16.66 4.61 17.70
N LEU A 5 -16.50 5.60 16.80
CA LEU A 5 -17.56 6.56 16.48
C LEU A 5 -18.78 5.86 15.85
N ARG A 6 -18.57 4.96 14.88
CA ARG A 6 -19.65 4.17 14.26
C ARG A 6 -20.36 3.28 15.28
N ARG A 7 -19.61 2.64 16.18
CA ARG A 7 -20.17 1.85 17.28
C ARG A 7 -21.06 2.69 18.17
N LYS A 8 -20.58 3.85 18.59
CA LYS A 8 -21.36 4.77 19.42
C LYS A 8 -22.66 5.18 18.71
N LEU A 9 -22.56 5.57 17.44
CA LEU A 9 -23.72 5.95 16.63
C LEU A 9 -24.78 4.83 16.58
N ILE A 10 -24.39 3.60 16.24
CA ILE A 10 -25.34 2.48 16.12
C ILE A 10 -25.93 2.09 17.49
N SER A 11 -25.13 2.13 18.55
CA SER A 11 -25.59 1.85 19.91
C SER A 11 -26.61 2.90 20.38
N ASP A 12 -26.32 4.19 20.17
CA ASP A 12 -27.19 5.31 20.55
C ASP A 12 -28.52 5.25 19.80
N VAL A 13 -28.48 5.01 18.48
CA VAL A 13 -29.69 4.84 17.64
C VAL A 13 -30.54 3.66 18.13
N SER A 14 -29.91 2.54 18.46
CA SER A 14 -30.63 1.35 18.90
C SER A 14 -31.33 1.54 20.24
N ILE A 15 -30.68 2.21 21.20
CA ILE A 15 -31.27 2.56 22.49
C ILE A 15 -32.43 3.55 22.30
N GLN A 16 -32.22 4.59 21.49
CA GLN A 16 -33.22 5.63 21.28
C GLN A 16 -34.50 5.11 20.62
N LEU A 17 -34.37 4.18 19.66
CA LEU A 17 -35.50 3.60 18.94
C LEU A 17 -36.09 2.36 19.61
N GLY A 18 -35.40 1.80 20.62
CA GLY A 18 -35.82 0.57 21.29
C GLY A 18 -35.85 -0.66 20.39
N CYS A 19 -35.13 -0.64 19.27
CA CYS A 19 -35.10 -1.72 18.27
C CYS A 19 -33.65 -2.04 17.85
N PRO A 20 -33.36 -3.27 17.40
CA PRO A 20 -32.03 -3.61 16.91
C PRO A 20 -31.66 -2.74 15.71
N SER A 21 -30.40 -2.32 15.64
CA SER A 21 -29.87 -1.51 14.55
C SER A 21 -28.80 -2.28 13.78
N ILE A 22 -28.84 -2.17 12.45
CA ILE A 22 -27.94 -2.88 11.53
C ILE A 22 -27.21 -1.82 10.70
N TYR A 23 -25.88 -1.83 10.75
CA TYR A 23 -25.02 -0.98 9.95
C TYR A 23 -24.26 -1.84 8.94
N VAL A 24 -24.50 -1.59 7.66
CA VAL A 24 -23.82 -2.26 6.55
C VAL A 24 -22.91 -1.25 5.86
N ASN A 25 -21.65 -1.61 5.69
CA ASN A 25 -20.64 -0.75 5.09
C ASN A 25 -19.99 -1.43 3.89
N ALA A 26 -19.56 -0.63 2.93
CA ALA A 26 -18.73 -1.10 1.82
C ALA A 26 -17.35 -1.52 2.31
N VAL A 27 -16.69 -2.36 1.51
CA VAL A 27 -15.28 -2.73 1.68
C VAL A 27 -14.56 -2.65 0.34
N GLY A 28 -13.32 -2.22 0.35
CA GLY A 28 -12.47 -2.11 -0.84
C GLY A 28 -11.82 -0.74 -1.01
N GLY A 29 -10.78 -0.70 -1.85
CA GLY A 29 -10.12 0.53 -2.29
C GLY A 29 -10.81 1.13 -3.52
N ASN A 30 -10.97 2.45 -3.56
CA ASN A 30 -11.40 3.20 -4.72
C ASN A 30 -10.61 4.51 -4.80
N ASP A 31 -9.60 4.53 -5.68
CA ASP A 31 -8.59 5.57 -5.75
C ASP A 31 -7.96 5.83 -4.37
N GLU A 32 -8.06 7.05 -3.84
CA GLU A 32 -7.49 7.43 -2.54
C GLU A 32 -8.32 6.94 -1.33
N LEU A 33 -9.55 6.47 -1.54
CA LEU A 33 -10.45 6.07 -0.47
C LEU A 33 -10.38 4.56 -0.22
N ILE A 34 -10.31 4.17 1.05
CA ILE A 34 -10.40 2.77 1.47
C ILE A 34 -11.60 2.61 2.38
N PHE A 35 -12.52 1.76 1.96
CA PHE A 35 -13.67 1.33 2.76
C PHE A 35 -13.28 0.07 3.53
N ASP A 36 -13.46 0.10 4.85
CA ASP A 36 -12.94 -0.93 5.75
C ASP A 36 -13.94 -2.04 6.07
N GLY A 37 -15.15 -2.01 5.52
CA GLY A 37 -16.21 -2.94 5.91
C GLY A 37 -16.60 -2.71 7.36
N ARG A 38 -16.37 -3.69 8.24
CA ARG A 38 -16.76 -3.63 9.66
C ARG A 38 -18.24 -3.34 9.85
N SER A 39 -19.06 -3.99 9.03
CA SER A 39 -20.51 -4.04 9.23
C SER A 39 -20.81 -4.60 10.63
N MET A 40 -21.82 -4.06 11.30
CA MET A 40 -22.10 -4.39 12.69
C MET A 40 -23.57 -4.31 13.04
N ILE A 41 -23.95 -5.01 14.10
CA ILE A 41 -25.33 -5.11 14.57
C ILE A 41 -25.37 -4.82 16.07
N ALA A 42 -26.24 -3.90 16.48
CA ALA A 42 -26.54 -3.62 17.88
C ALA A 42 -27.91 -4.21 18.25
N ASN A 43 -28.01 -4.81 19.45
CA ASN A 43 -29.29 -5.22 20.02
C ASN A 43 -30.04 -4.03 20.63
N THR A 44 -31.28 -4.23 21.09
CA THR A 44 -32.13 -3.17 21.69
C THR A 44 -31.54 -2.45 22.91
N LYS A 45 -30.50 -3.01 23.53
CA LYS A 45 -29.76 -2.39 24.64
C LYS A 45 -28.56 -1.57 24.17
N GLY A 46 -28.31 -1.49 22.85
CA GLY A 46 -27.15 -0.86 22.25
C GLY A 46 -25.87 -1.70 22.30
N GLU A 47 -25.94 -2.97 22.70
CA GLU A 47 -24.77 -3.86 22.75
C GLU A 47 -24.48 -4.39 21.34
N ILE A 48 -23.21 -4.35 20.91
CA ILE A 48 -22.81 -4.94 19.63
C ILE A 48 -22.85 -6.46 19.75
N ILE A 49 -23.77 -7.08 19.03
CA ILE A 49 -23.95 -8.54 19.03
C ILE A 49 -23.21 -9.20 17.86
N ALA A 50 -22.98 -8.48 16.76
CA ALA A 50 -22.20 -8.98 15.62
C ALA A 50 -21.29 -7.89 15.05
N GLY A 51 -20.06 -8.26 14.73
CA GLY A 51 -19.10 -7.46 14.00
C GLY A 51 -18.46 -8.31 12.91
N LEU A 52 -18.58 -7.87 11.66
CA LEU A 52 -18.04 -8.55 10.48
C LEU A 52 -16.57 -8.16 10.26
N LEU A 53 -15.92 -8.85 9.33
CA LEU A 53 -14.53 -8.63 8.97
C LEU A 53 -14.23 -7.15 8.66
N GLY A 54 -13.07 -6.70 9.14
CA GLY A 54 -12.40 -5.51 8.64
C GLY A 54 -11.59 -5.85 7.38
N PHE A 55 -11.61 -4.94 6.40
CA PHE A 55 -10.79 -5.00 5.18
C PHE A 55 -10.93 -6.27 4.32
N ALA A 56 -12.01 -7.02 4.51
CA ALA A 56 -12.31 -8.19 3.71
C ALA A 56 -13.81 -8.27 3.40
N GLU A 57 -14.14 -8.83 2.23
CA GLU A 57 -15.50 -9.14 1.85
C GLU A 57 -16.06 -10.27 2.73
N GLU A 58 -17.29 -10.08 3.21
CA GLU A 58 -17.98 -11.08 4.01
C GLU A 58 -19.49 -11.02 3.78
N LEU A 59 -20.10 -12.21 3.64
CA LEU A 59 -21.54 -12.38 3.73
C LEU A 59 -21.87 -13.12 5.03
N ARG A 60 -22.68 -12.51 5.90
CA ARG A 60 -23.12 -13.12 7.16
C ARG A 60 -24.62 -13.02 7.34
N VAL A 61 -25.24 -14.16 7.66
CA VAL A 61 -26.62 -14.22 8.14
C VAL A 61 -26.60 -14.16 9.67
N VAL A 62 -27.36 -13.23 10.25
CA VAL A 62 -27.41 -12.99 11.68
C VAL A 62 -28.83 -13.11 12.17
N ASP A 63 -29.06 -13.97 13.16
CA ASP A 63 -30.29 -13.97 13.93
C ASP A 63 -30.22 -12.86 14.98
N VAL A 64 -31.05 -11.84 14.81
CA VAL A 64 -31.09 -10.65 15.65
C VAL A 64 -31.83 -10.91 16.97
N ARG A 65 -32.59 -12.01 17.07
CA ARG A 65 -33.37 -12.40 18.26
C ARG A 65 -32.78 -13.61 18.99
N GLY A 66 -31.90 -14.38 18.34
CA GLY A 66 -31.21 -15.55 18.89
C GLY A 66 -29.93 -15.23 19.71
N SER A 67 -29.31 -16.27 20.29
CA SER A 67 -28.04 -16.23 21.05
C SER A 67 -26.94 -17.06 20.35
N PRO A 68 -25.64 -16.88 20.65
CA PRO A 68 -24.85 -15.66 20.54
C PRO A 68 -24.26 -15.50 19.12
N ASN A 69 -24.11 -14.25 18.66
CA ASN A 69 -23.46 -13.92 17.39
C ASN A 69 -21.97 -13.64 17.58
N LYS A 70 -21.17 -13.85 16.53
CA LYS A 70 -19.71 -13.68 16.57
C LYS A 70 -19.30 -12.24 16.24
N ILE A 71 -18.28 -11.75 16.93
CA ILE A 71 -17.51 -10.56 16.52
C ILE A 71 -16.18 -11.06 15.95
N GLU A 72 -15.86 -10.69 14.72
CA GLU A 72 -14.60 -11.10 14.10
C GLU A 72 -13.40 -10.43 14.76
N PRO A 73 -12.23 -11.11 14.85
CA PRO A 73 -11.03 -10.49 15.38
C PRO A 73 -10.62 -9.21 14.64
N SER A 74 -10.73 -9.17 13.31
CA SER A 74 -10.38 -7.97 12.52
C SER A 74 -11.37 -6.80 12.69
N PHE A 75 -12.51 -7.04 13.36
CA PHE A 75 -13.42 -5.97 13.78
C PHE A 75 -12.76 -5.06 14.83
N GLU A 76 -11.95 -5.65 15.71
CA GLU A 76 -11.18 -4.96 16.76
C GLU A 76 -9.72 -5.41 16.74
N GLN A 77 -8.93 -4.76 15.90
CA GLN A 77 -7.49 -4.99 15.82
C GLN A 77 -6.69 -3.74 16.18
N SER A 78 -5.37 -3.90 16.27
CA SER A 78 -4.47 -2.80 16.60
C SER A 78 -4.48 -1.74 15.50
N GLN A 79 -4.17 -0.50 15.86
CA GLN A 79 -4.09 0.60 14.89
C GLN A 79 -3.08 0.32 13.77
N MET A 80 -1.96 -0.34 14.08
CA MET A 80 -0.95 -0.66 13.08
C MET A 80 -1.43 -1.71 12.10
N GLN A 81 -2.15 -2.74 12.58
CA GLN A 81 -2.77 -3.75 11.71
C GLN A 81 -3.85 -3.11 10.81
N ASP A 82 -4.64 -2.17 11.34
CA ASP A 82 -5.61 -1.40 10.54
C ASP A 82 -4.96 -0.63 9.40
N ILE A 83 -3.84 0.04 9.66
CA ILE A 83 -3.12 0.79 8.63
C ILE A 83 -2.55 -0.17 7.59
N GLU A 84 -1.94 -1.26 8.04
CA GLU A 84 -1.37 -2.25 7.13
C GLU A 84 -2.43 -2.88 6.21
N ASP A 85 -3.53 -3.39 6.78
CA ASP A 85 -4.61 -4.03 6.03
C ASP A 85 -5.27 -3.05 5.06
N ALA A 86 -5.43 -1.78 5.47
CA ALA A 86 -5.94 -0.73 4.60
C ALA A 86 -5.01 -0.50 3.40
N LEU A 87 -3.70 -0.37 3.63
CA LEU A 87 -2.72 -0.16 2.55
C LEU A 87 -2.64 -1.37 1.62
N VAL A 88 -2.67 -2.59 2.16
CA VAL A 88 -2.68 -3.83 1.37
C VAL A 88 -3.94 -3.93 0.52
N LEU A 89 -5.13 -3.68 1.10
CA LEU A 89 -6.40 -3.69 0.38
C LEU A 89 -6.44 -2.62 -0.71
N GLY A 90 -6.03 -1.38 -0.38
CA GLY A 90 -5.99 -0.27 -1.32
C GLY A 90 -5.09 -0.56 -2.52
N LEU A 91 -3.86 -1.03 -2.26
CA LEU A 91 -2.92 -1.40 -3.32
C LEU A 91 -3.43 -2.55 -4.19
N LYS A 92 -3.94 -3.61 -3.57
CA LYS A 92 -4.49 -4.77 -4.27
C LYS A 92 -5.65 -4.37 -5.18
N ASP A 93 -6.58 -3.58 -4.66
CA ASP A 93 -7.75 -3.14 -5.41
C ASP A 93 -7.38 -2.18 -6.53
N TYR A 94 -6.45 -1.24 -6.30
CA TYR A 94 -5.99 -0.33 -7.34
C TYR A 94 -5.36 -1.08 -8.50
N VAL A 95 -4.43 -2.00 -8.21
CA VAL A 95 -3.76 -2.83 -9.23
C VAL A 95 -4.80 -3.60 -10.05
N HIS A 96 -5.71 -4.33 -9.40
CA HIS A 96 -6.67 -5.16 -10.10
C HIS A 96 -7.75 -4.36 -10.85
N LYS A 97 -8.29 -3.29 -10.24
CA LYS A 97 -9.36 -2.46 -10.84
C LYS A 97 -8.85 -1.65 -12.02
N CYS A 98 -7.57 -1.25 -12.02
CA CYS A 98 -6.92 -0.61 -13.16
C CYS A 98 -6.39 -1.61 -14.21
N GLY A 99 -6.57 -2.92 -14.01
CA GLY A 99 -6.20 -3.96 -14.97
C GLY A 99 -4.73 -4.39 -14.94
N PHE A 100 -3.95 -3.90 -13.97
CA PHE A 100 -2.59 -4.36 -13.73
C PHE A 100 -2.60 -5.72 -13.03
N LYS A 101 -1.51 -6.46 -13.19
CA LYS A 101 -1.28 -7.75 -12.53
C LYS A 101 0.06 -7.82 -11.80
N LYS A 102 0.95 -6.87 -12.07
CA LYS A 102 2.31 -6.83 -11.56
C LYS A 102 2.64 -5.45 -11.06
N ALA A 103 3.55 -5.36 -10.10
CA ALA A 103 4.15 -4.13 -9.62
C ALA A 103 5.66 -4.14 -9.83
N LEU A 104 6.21 -2.97 -10.12
CA LEU A 104 7.64 -2.74 -10.30
C LEU A 104 8.08 -1.63 -9.36
N ILE A 105 9.04 -1.91 -8.48
CA ILE A 105 9.38 -1.01 -7.37
C ILE A 105 10.86 -0.66 -7.44
N GLY A 106 11.17 0.65 -7.40
CA GLY A 106 12.54 1.13 -7.22
C GLY A 106 13.02 0.87 -5.78
N LEU A 107 14.07 0.08 -5.62
CA LEU A 107 14.67 -0.22 -4.31
C LEU A 107 15.91 0.64 -4.09
N SER A 108 15.83 1.55 -3.12
CA SER A 108 16.94 2.46 -2.77
C SER A 108 17.83 1.95 -1.64
N GLY A 109 17.40 0.90 -0.93
CA GLY A 109 17.98 0.46 0.35
C GLY A 109 17.42 1.23 1.56
N GLY A 110 16.54 2.20 1.34
CA GLY A 110 15.86 2.94 2.41
C GLY A 110 14.54 2.29 2.86
N ILE A 111 14.11 2.65 4.08
CA ILE A 111 12.91 2.10 4.73
C ILE A 111 11.62 2.30 3.91
N ASP A 112 11.46 3.43 3.23
CA ASP A 112 10.23 3.73 2.47
C ASP A 112 10.02 2.73 1.33
N SER A 113 11.07 2.48 0.54
CA SER A 113 11.04 1.48 -0.54
C SER A 113 10.89 0.06 0.00
N ALA A 114 11.44 -0.22 1.18
CA ALA A 114 11.33 -1.52 1.83
C ALA A 114 9.91 -1.83 2.30
N VAL A 115 9.26 -0.88 2.96
CA VAL A 115 7.86 -0.99 3.39
C VAL A 115 6.95 -1.12 2.17
N THR A 116 7.18 -0.31 1.13
CA THR A 116 6.41 -0.38 -0.12
C THR A 116 6.52 -1.76 -0.77
N ALA A 117 7.73 -2.33 -0.86
CA ALA A 117 7.94 -3.67 -1.40
C ALA A 117 7.26 -4.76 -0.56
N ALA A 118 7.35 -4.66 0.77
CA ALA A 118 6.70 -5.62 1.66
C ALA A 118 5.16 -5.59 1.52
N LEU A 119 4.56 -4.39 1.45
CA LEU A 119 3.12 -4.22 1.23
C LEU A 119 2.69 -4.75 -0.14
N ALA A 120 3.47 -4.47 -1.20
CA ALA A 120 3.20 -4.99 -2.54
C ALA A 120 3.22 -6.51 -2.61
N VAL A 121 4.18 -7.15 -1.92
CA VAL A 121 4.24 -8.62 -1.84
C VAL A 121 3.03 -9.18 -1.10
N LYS A 122 2.58 -8.54 0.00
CA LYS A 122 1.36 -8.95 0.70
C LYS A 122 0.10 -8.76 -0.14
N ALA A 123 0.04 -7.70 -0.95
CA ALA A 123 -1.11 -7.40 -1.79
C ALA A 123 -1.21 -8.28 -3.04
N LEU A 124 -0.08 -8.55 -3.70
CA LEU A 124 -0.05 -9.13 -5.05
C LEU A 124 0.61 -10.52 -5.14
N GLY A 125 1.32 -10.95 -4.10
CA GLY A 125 2.19 -12.13 -4.15
C GLY A 125 3.56 -11.81 -4.73
N LYS A 126 4.59 -12.51 -4.24
CA LYS A 126 6.00 -12.25 -4.57
C LYS A 126 6.31 -12.43 -6.06
N GLU A 127 5.60 -13.32 -6.74
CA GLU A 127 5.73 -13.61 -8.17
C GLU A 127 5.25 -12.46 -9.07
N ASN A 128 4.48 -11.52 -8.52
CA ASN A 128 3.94 -10.37 -9.22
C ASN A 128 4.67 -9.06 -8.88
N VAL A 129 5.75 -9.13 -8.09
CA VAL A 129 6.52 -7.96 -7.68
C VAL A 129 7.96 -8.08 -8.19
N THR A 130 8.44 -7.04 -8.86
CA THR A 130 9.83 -6.94 -9.31
C THR A 130 10.50 -5.73 -8.66
N GLY A 131 11.61 -5.96 -7.95
CA GLY A 131 12.45 -4.91 -7.39
C GLY A 131 13.57 -4.50 -8.34
N ILE A 132 13.77 -3.19 -8.54
CA ILE A 132 14.83 -2.64 -9.38
C ILE A 132 15.72 -1.73 -8.53
N ALA A 133 16.99 -2.09 -8.34
CA ALA A 133 17.98 -1.21 -7.75
C ALA A 133 18.67 -0.37 -8.84
N LEU A 134 18.71 0.96 -8.67
CA LEU A 134 19.28 1.91 -9.63
C LEU A 134 20.44 2.72 -9.01
N PRO A 135 21.60 2.09 -8.78
CA PRO A 135 22.75 2.76 -8.17
C PRO A 135 23.37 3.79 -9.12
N SER A 136 23.84 4.88 -8.53
CA SER A 136 24.75 5.84 -9.17
C SER A 136 26.16 5.70 -8.57
N ALA A 137 27.13 6.43 -9.14
CA ALA A 137 28.53 6.41 -8.69
C ALA A 137 28.71 6.80 -7.21
N ILE A 138 27.78 7.57 -6.65
CA ILE A 138 27.78 8.00 -5.24
C ILE A 138 26.96 7.08 -4.32
N SER A 139 26.35 6.02 -4.87
CA SER A 139 25.53 5.09 -4.08
C SER A 139 26.42 4.18 -3.22
N SER A 140 26.17 4.19 -1.91
CA SER A 140 26.91 3.36 -0.96
C SER A 140 26.71 1.87 -1.22
N ASP A 141 27.74 1.07 -0.93
CA ASP A 141 27.64 -0.39 -1.06
C ASP A 141 26.65 -0.99 -0.04
N HIS A 142 26.46 -0.33 1.11
CA HIS A 142 25.45 -0.69 2.10
C HIS A 142 24.04 -0.63 1.49
N SER A 143 23.68 0.46 0.83
CA SER A 143 22.37 0.63 0.20
C SER A 143 22.09 -0.42 -0.90
N LYS A 144 23.11 -0.80 -1.66
CA LYS A 144 23.00 -1.86 -2.69
C LYS A 144 22.78 -3.22 -2.06
N ASN A 145 23.47 -3.52 -0.96
CA ASN A 145 23.35 -4.78 -0.24
C ASN A 145 21.98 -4.88 0.44
N ASP A 146 21.49 -3.81 1.08
CA ASP A 146 20.17 -3.79 1.72
C ASP A 146 19.05 -4.06 0.72
N ALA A 147 19.09 -3.42 -0.46
CA ALA A 147 18.10 -3.65 -1.51
C ALA A 147 18.08 -5.11 -1.98
N LYS A 148 19.27 -5.71 -2.10
CA LYS A 148 19.42 -7.11 -2.50
C LYS A 148 18.94 -8.07 -1.40
N GLU A 149 19.31 -7.82 -0.15
CA GLU A 149 18.90 -8.63 1.01
C GLU A 149 17.38 -8.58 1.19
N LEU A 150 16.78 -7.39 1.11
CA LEU A 150 15.33 -7.21 1.13
C LEU A 150 14.65 -8.05 0.04
N ALA A 151 15.13 -7.97 -1.20
CA ALA A 151 14.53 -8.71 -2.30
C ALA A 151 14.65 -10.23 -2.11
N GLN A 152 15.76 -10.71 -1.54
CA GLN A 152 15.95 -12.12 -1.18
C GLN A 152 14.98 -12.55 -0.07
N ASN A 153 14.84 -11.74 0.99
CA ASN A 153 13.93 -12.03 2.11
C ASN A 153 12.47 -12.05 1.68
N LEU A 154 12.08 -11.17 0.75
CA LEU A 154 10.73 -11.14 0.17
C LEU A 154 10.51 -12.20 -0.92
N GLY A 155 11.59 -12.77 -1.46
CA GLY A 155 11.55 -13.76 -2.55
C GLY A 155 11.02 -13.19 -3.87
N ILE A 156 11.30 -11.91 -4.14
CA ILE A 156 10.87 -11.21 -5.37
C ILE A 156 11.94 -11.25 -6.45
N GLU A 157 11.54 -11.05 -7.70
CA GLU A 157 12.49 -10.85 -8.80
C GLU A 157 13.27 -9.56 -8.58
N PHE A 158 14.59 -9.58 -8.80
CA PHE A 158 15.47 -8.44 -8.51
C PHE A 158 16.46 -8.19 -9.64
N HIS A 159 16.56 -6.93 -10.06
CA HIS A 159 17.53 -6.48 -11.06
C HIS A 159 18.30 -5.26 -10.57
N MET A 160 19.55 -5.13 -11.04
CA MET A 160 20.37 -3.96 -10.79
C MET A 160 20.69 -3.27 -12.12
N VAL A 161 20.33 -2.00 -12.23
CA VAL A 161 20.49 -1.19 -13.44
C VAL A 161 21.25 0.09 -13.08
N PRO A 162 22.59 0.11 -13.23
CA PRO A 162 23.40 1.29 -12.93
C PRO A 162 23.03 2.47 -13.83
N ILE A 163 23.03 3.69 -13.27
CA ILE A 163 22.55 4.91 -13.97
C ILE A 163 23.66 5.90 -14.32
N GLU A 164 24.92 5.58 -14.04
CA GLU A 164 26.07 6.47 -14.25
C GLU A 164 26.17 6.96 -15.69
N GLY A 165 25.92 6.09 -16.67
CA GLY A 165 25.99 6.46 -18.08
C GLY A 165 24.93 7.49 -18.49
N ILE A 166 23.72 7.41 -17.94
CA ILE A 166 22.62 8.35 -18.23
C ILE A 166 22.88 9.70 -17.58
N ILE A 167 23.40 9.69 -16.34
CA ILE A 167 23.78 10.91 -15.64
C ILE A 167 24.89 11.62 -16.40
N ALA A 168 25.98 10.91 -16.76
CA ALA A 168 27.10 11.50 -17.48
C ALA A 168 26.67 12.10 -18.83
N ALA A 169 25.81 11.42 -19.58
CA ALA A 169 25.26 11.94 -20.83
C ALA A 169 24.41 13.21 -20.62
N SER A 170 23.63 13.25 -19.55
CA SER A 170 22.79 14.41 -19.20
C SER A 170 23.64 15.61 -18.77
N GLU A 171 24.64 15.39 -17.91
CA GLU A 171 25.60 16.43 -17.48
C GLU A 171 26.37 17.00 -18.68
N ALA A 172 26.90 16.15 -19.57
CA ALA A 172 27.62 16.60 -20.77
C ALA A 172 26.72 17.42 -21.73
N THR A 173 25.43 17.09 -21.82
CA THR A 173 24.48 17.84 -22.65
C THR A 173 24.18 19.22 -22.06
N LEU A 174 24.12 19.33 -20.74
CA LEU A 174 23.82 20.58 -20.03
C LEU A 174 25.06 21.45 -19.81
N GLU A 175 26.26 20.88 -19.87
CA GLU A 175 27.53 21.55 -19.61
C GLU A 175 27.65 22.93 -20.25
N PRO A 176 27.32 23.16 -21.54
CA PRO A 176 27.45 24.49 -22.16
C PRO A 176 26.57 25.58 -21.52
N LEU A 177 25.53 25.18 -20.78
CA LEU A 177 24.57 26.09 -20.13
C LEU A 177 24.88 26.31 -18.65
N ILE A 178 25.55 25.35 -17.99
CA ILE A 178 25.76 25.33 -16.53
C ILE A 178 27.24 25.24 -16.12
N CYS A 179 28.19 25.31 -17.06
CA CYS A 179 29.63 25.15 -16.79
C CYS A 179 30.24 26.17 -15.81
N HIS A 180 29.55 27.28 -15.53
CA HIS A 180 30.00 28.31 -14.59
C HIS A 180 29.16 28.39 -13.31
N THR A 181 28.30 27.40 -13.07
CA THR A 181 27.51 27.29 -11.85
C THR A 181 28.13 26.26 -10.89
N GLU A 182 27.89 26.44 -9.59
CA GLU A 182 28.21 25.42 -8.60
C GLU A 182 27.18 24.28 -8.67
N LYS A 183 27.60 23.06 -8.30
CA LYS A 183 26.68 21.94 -8.20
C LYS A 183 25.67 22.19 -7.08
N ASP A 184 24.41 21.88 -7.36
CA ASP A 184 23.32 22.06 -6.41
C ASP A 184 22.28 20.93 -6.54
N VAL A 185 21.03 21.20 -6.16
CA VAL A 185 19.92 20.26 -6.29
C VAL A 185 19.66 19.81 -7.74
N THR A 186 20.22 20.50 -8.73
CA THR A 186 20.11 20.18 -10.15
C THR A 186 20.69 18.80 -10.46
N GLU A 187 21.93 18.53 -10.06
CA GLU A 187 22.59 17.24 -10.30
C GLU A 187 21.92 16.09 -9.56
N GLU A 188 21.45 16.32 -8.33
CA GLU A 188 20.67 15.33 -7.56
C GLU A 188 19.37 14.97 -8.27
N ASN A 189 18.66 15.98 -8.78
CA ASN A 189 17.42 15.80 -9.50
C ASN A 189 17.61 15.09 -10.85
N ILE A 190 18.76 15.26 -11.53
CA ILE A 190 19.09 14.47 -12.74
C ILE A 190 19.13 12.98 -12.39
N GLN A 191 19.70 12.60 -11.25
CA GLN A 191 19.73 11.20 -10.81
C GLN A 191 18.31 10.67 -10.55
N ALA A 192 17.49 11.42 -9.78
CA ALA A 192 16.12 11.02 -9.48
C ALA A 192 15.27 10.87 -10.76
N ARG A 193 15.36 11.82 -11.69
CA ARG A 193 14.66 11.76 -12.98
C ARG A 193 15.12 10.61 -13.87
N SER A 194 16.42 10.32 -13.87
CA SER A 194 16.98 9.17 -14.60
C SER A 194 16.42 7.85 -14.08
N ARG A 195 16.26 7.71 -12.76
CA ARG A 195 15.61 6.52 -12.16
C ARG A 195 14.15 6.41 -12.59
N GLY A 196 13.39 7.50 -12.48
CA GLY A 196 12.00 7.55 -12.91
C GLY A 196 11.82 7.19 -14.39
N LEU A 197 12.69 7.71 -15.26
CA LEU A 197 12.71 7.37 -16.69
C LEU A 197 12.85 5.86 -16.93
N LEU A 198 13.84 5.22 -16.29
CA LEU A 198 14.09 3.79 -16.46
C LEU A 198 12.95 2.93 -15.90
N LEU A 199 12.45 3.27 -14.71
CA LEU A 199 11.34 2.57 -14.08
C LEU A 199 10.06 2.67 -14.95
N MET A 200 9.76 3.85 -15.47
CA MET A 200 8.65 4.05 -16.41
C MET A 200 8.85 3.28 -17.73
N ALA A 201 10.08 3.23 -18.26
CA ALA A 201 10.38 2.45 -19.46
C ALA A 201 10.14 0.94 -19.24
N LEU A 202 10.53 0.42 -18.07
CA LEU A 202 10.28 -0.98 -17.68
C LEU A 202 8.78 -1.23 -17.47
N SER A 203 8.09 -0.33 -16.75
CA SER A 203 6.63 -0.38 -16.56
C SER A 203 5.89 -0.43 -17.90
N ASN A 204 6.23 0.45 -18.84
CA ASN A 204 5.66 0.46 -20.19
C ASN A 204 5.92 -0.84 -20.96
N LYS A 205 7.09 -1.44 -20.80
CA LYS A 205 7.46 -2.68 -21.51
C LYS A 205 6.76 -3.91 -20.93
N PHE A 206 6.64 -3.98 -19.61
CA PHE A 206 6.16 -5.18 -18.91
C PHE A 206 4.71 -5.07 -18.44
N GLY A 207 4.06 -3.91 -18.59
CA GLY A 207 2.69 -3.67 -18.14
C GLY A 207 2.55 -3.79 -16.62
N ALA A 208 3.56 -3.34 -15.87
CA ALA A 208 3.56 -3.35 -14.41
C ALA A 208 3.19 -1.96 -13.87
N LEU A 209 2.45 -1.91 -12.77
CA LEU A 209 2.24 -0.67 -12.02
C LEU A 209 3.57 -0.23 -11.41
N LEU A 210 3.94 1.03 -11.60
CA LEU A 210 5.12 1.65 -10.97
C LEU A 210 4.73 2.30 -9.64
#